data_AF-C3U1A8-F1
#
_entry.id   AF-C3U1A8-F1
#
_cell.length_a   1.000
_cell.length_b   1.000
_cell.length_c   1.000
_cell.angle_alpha   90.00
_cell.angle_beta   90.00
_cell.angle_gamma   90.00
#
_symmetry.space_group_name_H-M   'P 1'
#
loop_
_entity.id
_entity.type
_entity.pdbx_description
1 polymer ?
#
loop_
_entity_poly.entity_id
_entity_poly.type
_entity_poly.pdbx_seq_one_letter_code
_entity_poly.pdbx_strand_id
1 'polypeptide(L)'
;MSRHMFLYSVLLLLYVLSVCSGGTAVHAEEGNTPQKAQLPETVDLFVAGQTFVAKLGTGQFRDSFVLPSLASAGGVLVALAEGTI
;
A
#
# COMPACT_ATOMS: atom_id res chain seq x y z
N MET A 1 -8.29 -33.60 -44.77
CA MET A 1 -7.37 -32.47 -44.55
C MET A 1 -5.93 -32.96 -44.68
N SER A 2 -5.08 -32.23 -45.39
CA SER A 2 -3.70 -32.63 -45.66
C SER A 2 -2.91 -32.76 -44.36
N ARG A 3 -2.37 -33.94 -44.07
CA ARG A 3 -1.57 -34.25 -42.86
C ARG A 3 -0.37 -33.31 -42.73
N HIS A 4 0.12 -32.79 -43.87
CA HIS A 4 1.19 -31.81 -43.93
C HIS A 4 0.78 -30.47 -43.33
N MET A 5 -0.42 -29.96 -43.64
CA MET A 5 -0.91 -28.69 -43.08
C MET A 5 -1.08 -28.76 -41.56
N PHE A 6 -1.50 -29.91 -41.05
CA PHE A 6 -1.61 -30.16 -39.61
C PHE A 6 -0.23 -30.16 -38.94
N LEU A 7 0.75 -30.87 -39.50
CA LEU A 7 2.12 -30.90 -38.98
C LEU A 7 2.78 -29.52 -38.98
N TYR A 8 2.61 -28.73 -40.04
CA TYR A 8 3.15 -27.37 -40.10
C TYR A 8 2.51 -26.45 -39.07
N SER A 9 1.20 -26.57 -38.84
CA SER A 9 0.48 -25.79 -37.81
C SER A 9 0.99 -26.13 -36.39
N VAL A 10 1.17 -27.41 -36.09
CA VAL A 10 1.73 -27.86 -34.80
C VAL A 10 3.16 -27.36 -34.62
N LEU A 11 4.00 -27.43 -35.66
CA LEU A 11 5.38 -26.96 -35.61
C LEU A 11 5.46 -25.44 -35.36
N LEU A 12 4.60 -24.67 -36.03
CA LEU A 12 4.49 -23.23 -35.86
C LEU A 12 4.08 -22.87 -34.43
N LEU A 13 3.10 -23.59 -33.87
CA LEU A 13 2.60 -23.35 -32.51
C LEU A 13 3.69 -23.62 -31.46
N LEU A 14 4.44 -24.72 -31.61
CA LEU A 14 5.58 -25.03 -30.73
C LEU A 14 6.71 -23.99 -30.84
N TYR A 15 6.98 -23.49 -32.04
CA TYR A 15 7.97 -22.43 -32.24
C TYR A 15 7.55 -21.13 -31.55
N VAL A 16 6.30 -20.71 -31.70
CA VAL A 16 5.76 -19.53 -31.03
C VAL A 16 5.81 -19.69 -29.50
N LEU A 17 5.41 -20.85 -28.98
CA LEU A 17 5.51 -21.13 -27.54
C LEU A 17 6.96 -21.05 -27.06
N SER A 18 7.93 -21.63 -27.79
CA SER A 18 9.35 -21.60 -27.43
C SER A 18 9.96 -20.19 -27.47
N VAL A 19 9.57 -19.35 -28.43
CA VAL A 19 10.05 -17.97 -28.52
C VAL A 19 9.40 -17.09 -27.45
N CYS A 20 8.12 -17.30 -27.14
CA CYS A 20 7.40 -16.55 -26.10
C CYS A 20 7.76 -16.98 -24.68
N SER A 21 8.19 -18.23 -24.47
CA SER A 21 8.59 -18.77 -23.15
C SER A 21 10.08 -18.68 -22.86
N GLY A 22 10.88 -18.12 -23.77
CA GLY A 22 12.31 -17.81 -23.57
C GLY A 22 12.57 -16.61 -22.65
N GLY A 23 11.64 -16.29 -21.75
CA GLY A 23 11.91 -15.38 -20.64
C GLY A 23 12.83 -16.09 -19.66
N THR A 24 14.02 -15.55 -19.46
CA THR A 24 14.97 -15.95 -18.43
C THR A 24 14.23 -16.34 -17.14
N ALA A 25 14.29 -17.61 -16.76
CA ALA A 25 13.94 -18.02 -15.41
C ALA A 25 15.00 -17.40 -14.48
N VAL A 26 14.78 -16.15 -14.10
CA VAL A 26 15.46 -15.58 -12.94
C VAL A 26 15.00 -16.45 -11.78
N HIS A 27 15.94 -17.14 -11.17
CA HIS A 27 15.72 -17.86 -9.92
C HIS A 27 15.22 -16.82 -8.92
N ALA A 28 13.89 -16.65 -8.82
CA ALA A 28 13.29 -15.93 -7.73
C ALA A 28 13.50 -16.84 -6.54
N GLU A 29 14.53 -16.55 -5.75
CA GLU A 29 14.68 -17.17 -4.46
C GLU A 29 13.32 -17.11 -3.77
N GLU A 30 12.88 -18.27 -3.30
CA GLU A 30 11.70 -18.44 -2.46
C GLU A 30 11.97 -17.78 -1.10
N GLY A 31 12.10 -16.47 -1.11
CA GLY A 31 12.19 -15.61 0.06
C GLY A 31 10.78 -15.36 0.57
N ASN A 32 10.13 -16.39 1.11
CA ASN A 32 8.96 -16.24 1.97
C ASN A 32 9.34 -15.67 3.35
N THR A 33 10.46 -14.97 3.45
CA THR A 33 10.71 -14.07 4.57
C THR A 33 10.01 -12.77 4.21
N PRO A 34 8.98 -12.32 4.95
CA PRO A 34 8.58 -10.93 4.84
C PRO A 34 9.86 -10.15 5.11
N GLN A 35 10.38 -9.48 4.08
CA GLN A 35 11.41 -8.47 4.24
C GLN A 35 10.90 -7.66 5.42
N LYS A 36 11.64 -7.68 6.54
CA LYS A 36 11.24 -7.07 7.80
C LYS A 36 11.20 -5.58 7.53
N ALA A 37 10.13 -5.14 6.87
CA ALA A 37 9.90 -3.79 6.42
C ALA A 37 9.88 -3.02 7.72
N GLN A 38 10.93 -2.24 7.90
CA GLN A 38 11.11 -1.46 9.10
C GLN A 38 9.84 -0.61 9.21
N LEU A 39 9.03 -0.87 10.25
CA LEU A 39 7.77 -0.13 10.38
C LEU A 39 8.14 1.35 10.42
N PRO A 40 7.46 2.18 9.61
CA PRO A 40 7.67 3.62 9.69
C PRO A 40 7.42 4.08 11.13
N GLU A 41 8.21 5.03 11.59
CA GLU A 41 7.99 5.63 12.91
C GLU A 41 6.58 6.26 12.94
N THR A 42 5.80 5.86 13.93
CA THR A 42 4.43 6.36 14.15
C THR A 42 4.48 7.48 15.18
N VAL A 43 3.67 8.51 14.98
CA VAL A 43 3.48 9.61 15.93
C VAL A 43 2.01 9.77 16.27
N ASP A 44 1.71 10.03 17.54
CA ASP A 44 0.36 10.31 18.00
C ASP A 44 0.08 11.81 17.89
N LEU A 45 -0.91 12.18 17.07
CA LEU A 45 -1.32 13.58 16.88
C LEU A 45 -2.27 14.06 17.98
N PHE A 46 -3.09 13.15 18.53
CA PHE A 46 -4.10 13.43 19.54
C PHE A 46 -3.95 12.46 20.72
N VAL A 47 -3.63 12.98 21.90
CA VAL A 47 -3.34 12.20 23.09
C VAL A 47 -4.20 12.68 24.25
N ALA A 48 -5.02 11.77 24.78
CA ALA A 48 -5.85 12.01 25.95
C ALA A 48 -5.02 12.49 27.14
N GLY A 49 -5.50 13.50 27.86
CA GLY A 49 -4.85 14.12 29.02
C GLY A 49 -3.58 14.91 28.70
N GLN A 50 -3.10 14.92 27.46
CA GLN A 50 -1.85 15.58 27.07
C GLN A 50 -2.04 16.65 25.99
N THR A 51 -2.97 16.44 25.06
CA THR A 51 -3.26 17.43 24.02
C THR A 51 -4.14 18.56 24.60
N PHE A 52 -3.56 19.75 24.70
CA PHE A 52 -4.28 20.97 25.09
C PHE A 52 -5.01 21.57 23.88
N VAL A 53 -6.32 21.73 23.99
CA VAL A 53 -7.16 22.33 22.93
C VAL A 53 -7.45 23.78 23.28
N ALA A 54 -6.83 24.70 22.54
CA ALA A 54 -7.04 26.13 22.70
C ALA A 54 -8.40 26.57 22.12
N LYS A 55 -9.09 27.46 22.83
CA LYS A 55 -10.33 28.12 22.40
C LYS A 55 -10.30 29.56 22.87
N LEU A 56 -10.35 30.53 21.95
CA LEU A 56 -10.29 31.99 22.16
C LEU A 56 -10.14 32.45 23.63
N GLY A 57 -8.89 32.59 24.08
CA GLY A 57 -8.53 33.10 25.42
C GLY A 57 -8.52 32.06 26.55
N THR A 58 -8.96 30.82 26.30
CA THR A 58 -8.94 29.70 27.24
C THR A 58 -8.50 28.41 26.54
N GLY A 59 -8.48 27.30 27.28
CA GLY A 59 -8.29 25.98 26.71
C GLY A 59 -8.27 24.91 27.80
N GLN A 60 -8.25 23.66 27.37
CA GLN A 60 -8.31 22.52 28.27
C GLN A 60 -7.72 21.28 27.62
N PHE A 61 -7.23 20.37 28.44
CA PHE A 61 -6.95 19.01 28.02
C PHE A 61 -8.25 18.27 27.72
N ARG A 62 -8.15 17.25 26.86
CA ARG A 62 -9.28 16.38 26.50
C ARG A 62 -9.07 14.99 27.06
N ASP A 63 -10.15 14.38 27.50
CA ASP A 63 -10.13 13.03 28.08
C ASP A 63 -10.08 11.96 26.99
N SER A 64 -10.56 12.28 25.78
CA SER A 64 -10.40 11.43 24.60
C SER A 64 -10.57 12.20 23.29
N PHE A 65 -10.17 11.57 22.19
CA PHE A 65 -10.38 12.06 20.83
C PHE A 65 -11.03 10.97 19.98
N VAL A 66 -12.20 11.27 19.40
CA VAL A 66 -13.01 10.35 18.60
C VAL A 66 -13.20 10.88 17.17
N LEU A 67 -13.67 10.02 16.27
CA LEU A 67 -13.93 10.37 14.87
C LEU A 67 -12.73 11.07 14.15
N PRO A 68 -11.53 10.45 14.16
CA PRO A 68 -10.37 11.06 13.52
C PRO A 68 -10.55 11.11 12.00
N SER A 69 -10.11 12.20 11.38
CA SER A 69 -10.04 12.38 9.94
C SER A 69 -8.78 13.12 9.53
N LEU A 70 -8.32 12.86 8.30
CA LEU A 70 -7.12 13.45 7.72
C LEU A 70 -7.46 14.01 6.34
N ALA A 71 -7.05 15.24 6.07
CA ALA A 71 -7.22 15.90 4.79
C ALA A 71 -5.88 16.48 4.30
N SER A 72 -5.72 16.55 2.98
CA SER A 72 -4.56 17.17 2.33
C SER A 72 -5.02 18.08 1.21
N ALA A 73 -4.55 19.33 1.21
CA ALA A 73 -4.84 20.30 0.15
C ALA A 73 -3.68 21.28 -0.02
N GLY A 74 -3.23 21.49 -1.26
CA GLY A 74 -2.17 22.45 -1.56
C GLY A 74 -0.83 22.20 -0.84
N GLY A 75 -0.53 20.95 -0.50
CA GLY A 75 0.68 20.59 0.25
C GLY A 75 0.58 20.72 1.77
N VAL A 76 -0.60 21.04 2.30
CA VAL A 76 -0.86 21.12 3.75
C VAL A 76 -1.68 19.92 4.19
N LEU A 77 -1.23 19.25 5.25
CA LEU A 77 -1.98 18.20 5.95
C LEU A 77 -2.73 18.79 7.13
N VAL A 78 -3.99 18.37 7.28
CA VAL A 78 -4.84 18.73 8.42
C VAL A 78 -5.39 17.45 9.04
N ALA A 79 -5.19 17.29 10.34
CA ALA A 79 -5.81 16.23 11.14
C ALA A 79 -6.93 16.84 11.99
N LEU A 80 -8.10 16.21 12.00
CA LEU A 80 -9.24 16.60 12.82
C LEU A 80 -9.70 15.41 13.66
N ALA A 81 -10.14 15.68 14.87
CA ALA A 81 -10.82 14.73 15.74
C ALA A 81 -11.76 15.49 16.68
N GLU A 82 -12.82 14.84 17.13
CA GLU A 82 -13.72 15.37 18.15
C GLU A 82 -13.13 15.11 19.53
N GLY A 83 -12.93 16.17 20.33
CA GLY A 83 -12.38 16.07 21.68
C GLY A 83 -13.46 16.01 22.76
N THR A 84 -13.53 14.91 23.51
CA THR A 84 -14.47 14.72 24.61
C THR A 84 -13.86 15.16 25.95
N ILE A 85 -14.72 15.56 26.89
CA ILE A 85 -14.41 15.96 28.28
C ILE A 85 -15.19 15.03 29.20
#